data_AF-A0A7Y0N0I0-F1
#
_entry.id   AF-A0A7Y0N0I0-F1
#
_cell.length_a   1.000
_cell.length_b   1.000
_cell.length_c   1.000
_cell.angle_alpha   90.00
_cell.angle_beta   90.00
_cell.angle_gamma   90.00
#
_symmetry.space_group_name_H-M   'P 1'
#
loop_
_entity.id
_entity.type
_entity.pdbx_description
1 polymer ?
#
loop_
_entity_poly.entity_id
_entity_poly.type
_entity_poly.pdbx_seq_one_letter_code
_entity_poly.pdbx_strand_id
1 'polypeptide(L)'
;GLSHYFGLDFGLSAGMMAGALTATPVLVGAQDALNSGLATIPRNMDFSLVLENLSVGYAMAYLIGLISMIMFAKLLPKLQKQNLSDSAQQIAQERGLGNSSQRKVYLPIIRAYRVGPELIDWTDGKNLRELGIYRQTGCYIERIRRNGILAHPDGDAILQEGDEIALVGFPDSHARLDPSFRNGKEVFDRNLLDLRIVEEEIVVKSDAIAGKRLSDLNLSEFGCFLNRVVRAQIEMPMDLDIVLAKGDVLQVSGGKSCVHGLAGTIGVIAIARRMA
;
A
#
# COMPACT_ATOMS: atom_id res chain seq x y z
N GLY A 1 6.96 -41.68 32.38
CA GLY A 1 6.85 -42.72 31.34
C GLY A 1 8.22 -43.02 30.77
N LEU A 2 8.70 -42.19 29.85
CA LEU A 2 10.02 -42.37 29.20
C LEU A 2 11.21 -42.05 30.12
N SER A 3 11.11 -41.03 30.99
CA SER A 3 12.16 -40.69 31.96
C SER A 3 12.53 -41.84 32.90
N HIS A 4 11.52 -42.55 33.39
CA HIS A 4 11.68 -43.73 34.25
C HIS A 4 12.30 -44.92 33.49
N TYR A 5 12.11 -44.99 32.17
CA TYR A 5 12.69 -46.06 31.34
C TYR A 5 14.17 -45.80 31.01
N PHE A 6 14.55 -44.53 30.83
CA PHE A 6 15.94 -44.11 30.56
C PHE A 6 16.76 -43.79 31.83
N GLY A 7 16.17 -43.96 33.01
CA GLY A 7 16.84 -43.67 34.29
C GLY A 7 17.22 -42.19 34.44
N LEU A 8 16.47 -41.28 33.82
CA LEU A 8 16.76 -39.85 33.84
C LEU A 8 16.31 -39.22 35.16
N ASP A 9 17.17 -38.39 35.72
CA ASP A 9 16.88 -37.58 36.90
C ASP A 9 15.65 -36.68 36.68
N PHE A 10 14.92 -36.36 37.75
CA PHE A 10 13.72 -35.53 37.67
C PHE A 10 14.03 -34.12 37.16
N GLY A 11 15.14 -33.53 37.61
CA GLY A 11 15.58 -32.21 37.14
C GLY A 11 15.91 -32.26 35.65
N LEU A 12 16.73 -33.24 35.25
CA LEU A 12 17.16 -33.42 33.87
C LEU A 12 15.98 -33.66 32.92
N SER A 13 15.00 -34.46 33.31
CA SER A 13 13.81 -34.76 32.50
C SER A 13 12.94 -33.53 32.26
N ALA A 14 12.68 -32.74 33.31
CA ALA A 14 11.93 -31.50 33.20
C ALA A 14 12.69 -30.45 32.36
N GLY A 15 14.02 -30.40 32.51
CA GLY A 15 14.89 -29.52 31.74
C GLY A 15 14.86 -29.88 30.25
N MET A 16 15.02 -31.17 29.93
CA MET A 16 14.98 -31.67 28.57
C MET A 16 13.64 -31.39 27.89
N MET A 17 12.52 -31.53 28.62
CA MET A 17 11.20 -31.19 28.10
C MET A 17 11.08 -29.69 27.78
N ALA A 18 11.50 -28.82 28.70
CA ALA A 18 11.49 -27.37 28.48
C ALA A 18 12.39 -26.95 27.31
N GLY A 19 13.58 -27.56 27.20
CA GLY A 19 14.53 -27.27 26.12
C GLY A 19 14.06 -27.79 24.76
N ALA A 20 13.55 -29.02 24.69
CA ALA A 20 13.06 -29.62 23.44
C ALA A 20 11.85 -28.86 22.86
N LEU A 21 10.98 -28.33 23.72
CA LEU A 21 9.85 -27.48 23.32
C LEU A 21 10.25 -26.01 23.10
N THR A 22 11.52 -25.64 23.33
CA THR A 22 12.00 -24.25 23.30
C THR A 22 11.15 -23.31 24.18
N ALA A 23 10.61 -23.84 25.28
CA ALA A 23 9.58 -23.19 26.07
C ALA A 23 10.11 -22.76 27.44
N THR A 24 10.65 -21.54 27.50
CA THR A 24 11.12 -20.91 28.74
C THR A 24 10.08 -20.90 29.88
N PRO A 25 8.76 -20.72 29.62
CA PRO A 25 7.75 -20.79 30.68
C PRO A 25 7.70 -22.16 31.38
N VAL A 26 8.02 -23.26 30.68
CA VAL A 26 8.05 -24.60 31.27
C VAL A 26 9.22 -24.74 32.24
N LEU A 27 10.38 -24.16 31.91
CA LEU A 27 11.54 -24.12 32.81
C LEU A 27 11.24 -23.32 34.08
N VAL A 28 10.65 -22.13 33.94
CA VAL A 28 10.29 -21.27 35.08
C VAL A 28 9.24 -21.94 35.94
N GLY A 29 8.21 -22.53 35.34
CA GLY A 29 7.19 -23.28 36.07
C GLY A 29 7.76 -24.50 36.82
N ALA A 30 8.73 -25.20 36.22
CA ALA A 30 9.42 -26.32 36.88
C ALA A 30 10.29 -25.85 38.06
N GLN A 31 11.01 -24.73 37.91
CA GLN A 31 11.78 -24.12 38.99
C GLN A 31 10.87 -23.65 40.13
N ASP A 32 9.75 -23.00 39.80
CA ASP A 32 8.79 -22.52 40.79
C ASP A 32 8.12 -23.68 41.54
N ALA A 33 7.77 -24.76 40.85
CA ALA A 33 7.23 -25.98 41.48
C ALA A 33 8.24 -26.67 42.41
N LEU A 34 9.53 -26.62 42.10
CA LEU A 34 10.60 -27.12 42.97
C LEU A 34 10.79 -26.19 44.19
N ASN A 35 10.88 -24.88 43.97
CA ASN A 35 11.07 -23.88 45.03
C ASN A 35 9.89 -23.77 46.00
N SER A 36 8.66 -23.97 45.52
CA SER A 36 7.44 -23.96 46.32
C SER A 36 7.16 -25.29 47.04
N GLY A 37 7.97 -26.33 46.80
CA GLY A 37 7.79 -27.66 47.41
C GLY A 37 6.62 -28.47 46.84
N LEU A 38 6.04 -28.04 45.70
CA LEU A 38 4.96 -28.74 45.01
C LEU A 38 5.44 -30.01 44.30
N ALA A 39 6.73 -30.08 43.95
CA ALA A 39 7.36 -31.26 43.37
C ALA A 39 7.97 -32.16 44.46
N THR A 40 7.52 -33.41 44.54
CA THR A 40 8.07 -34.41 45.48
C THR A 40 9.46 -34.86 45.04
N ILE A 41 10.49 -34.28 45.64
CA ILE A 41 11.88 -34.72 45.47
C ILE A 41 12.10 -35.97 46.37
N PRO A 42 12.71 -37.06 45.87
CA PRO A 42 13.06 -38.21 46.70
C PRO A 42 13.96 -37.77 47.87
N ARG A 43 13.70 -38.25 49.10
CA ARG A 43 14.35 -37.82 50.36
C ARG A 43 15.89 -37.96 50.41
N ASN A 44 16.51 -38.54 49.39
CA ASN A 44 17.96 -38.81 49.32
C ASN A 44 18.69 -37.96 48.25
N MET A 45 18.07 -36.90 47.72
CA MET A 45 18.62 -36.11 46.63
C MET A 45 18.76 -34.64 47.02
N ASP A 46 19.94 -34.06 46.74
CA ASP A 46 20.23 -32.66 47.03
C ASP A 46 19.44 -31.73 46.12
N PHE A 47 18.71 -30.79 46.73
CA PHE A 47 17.89 -29.80 46.04
C PHE A 47 18.67 -28.98 45.01
N SER A 48 19.90 -28.58 45.36
CA SER A 48 20.81 -27.83 44.47
C SER A 48 21.16 -28.62 43.22
N LEU A 49 21.40 -29.93 43.35
CA LEU A 49 21.77 -30.81 42.25
C LEU A 49 20.61 -31.04 41.28
N VAL A 50 19.36 -31.08 41.78
CA VAL A 50 18.15 -31.14 40.93
C VAL A 50 17.99 -29.85 40.10
N LEU A 51 18.23 -28.68 40.71
CA LEU A 51 18.11 -27.38 40.05
C LEU A 51 19.21 -27.17 38.98
N GLU A 52 20.42 -27.67 39.26
CA GLU A 52 21.53 -27.70 38.31
C GLU A 52 21.22 -28.63 37.13
N ASN A 53 20.79 -29.87 37.40
CA ASN A 53 20.39 -30.85 36.38
C ASN A 53 19.24 -30.33 35.50
N LEU A 54 18.30 -29.58 36.07
CA LEU A 54 17.22 -28.92 35.35
C LEU A 54 17.75 -27.89 34.34
N SER A 55 18.69 -27.05 34.77
CA SER A 55 19.28 -26.01 33.93
C SER A 55 20.15 -26.63 32.82
N VAL A 56 20.94 -27.66 33.15
CA VAL A 56 21.76 -28.42 32.18
C VAL A 56 20.89 -29.13 31.15
N GLY A 57 19.83 -29.82 31.59
CA GLY A 57 18.89 -30.50 30.71
C GLY A 57 18.20 -29.54 29.73
N TYR A 58 17.85 -28.34 30.20
CA TYR A 58 17.31 -27.27 29.35
C TYR A 58 18.33 -26.83 28.30
N ALA A 59 19.56 -26.50 28.69
CA ALA A 59 20.57 -26.01 27.76
C ALA A 59 20.90 -27.02 26.65
N MET A 60 21.06 -28.30 27.02
CA MET A 60 21.35 -29.37 26.06
C MET A 60 20.19 -29.60 25.10
N ALA A 61 18.97 -29.74 25.60
CA ALA A 61 17.80 -30.01 24.77
C ALA A 61 17.38 -28.80 23.93
N TYR A 62 17.62 -27.58 24.41
CA TYR A 62 17.38 -26.34 23.65
C TYR A 62 18.24 -26.26 22.39
N LEU A 63 19.55 -26.54 22.50
CA LEU A 63 20.46 -26.54 21.36
C LEU A 63 20.03 -27.57 20.31
N ILE A 64 19.72 -28.79 20.75
CA ILE A 64 19.29 -29.87 19.86
C ILE A 64 17.93 -29.53 19.23
N GLY A 65 16.96 -29.09 20.04
CA GLY A 65 15.62 -28.72 19.59
C GLY A 65 15.63 -27.59 18.56
N LEU A 66 16.45 -26.54 18.79
CA LEU A 66 16.60 -25.43 17.86
C LEU A 66 17.18 -25.89 16.52
N ILE A 67 18.26 -26.70 16.55
CA ILE A 67 18.90 -27.23 15.34
C ILE A 67 17.92 -28.13 14.57
N SER A 68 17.24 -29.05 15.26
CA SER A 68 16.24 -29.93 14.65
C SER A 68 15.07 -29.15 14.06
N MET A 69 14.58 -28.10 14.75
CA MET A 69 13.50 -27.25 14.24
C MET A 69 13.92 -26.49 12.98
N ILE A 70 15.13 -25.92 12.94
CA ILE A 70 15.64 -25.23 11.75
C ILE A 70 15.82 -26.21 10.59
N MET A 71 16.36 -27.41 10.86
CA MET A 71 16.52 -28.44 9.85
C MET A 71 15.16 -28.89 9.29
N PHE A 72 14.18 -29.10 10.17
CA PHE A 72 12.82 -29.48 9.77
C PHE A 72 12.12 -28.37 8.99
N ALA A 73 12.23 -27.11 9.42
CA ALA A 73 11.68 -25.96 8.70
C ALA A 73 12.30 -25.79 7.30
N LYS A 74 13.58 -26.17 7.12
CA LYS A 74 14.23 -26.22 5.80
C LYS A 74 13.83 -27.43 4.97
N LEU A 75 13.49 -28.56 5.60
CA LEU A 75 13.13 -29.81 4.92
C LEU A 75 11.65 -29.86 4.53
N LEU A 76 10.76 -29.26 5.32
CA LEU A 76 9.31 -29.26 5.13
C LEU A 76 8.89 -28.75 3.73
N PRO A 77 9.45 -27.64 3.20
CA PRO A 77 9.12 -27.20 1.86
C PRO A 77 9.55 -28.16 0.76
N LYS A 78 10.71 -28.80 0.97
CA LYS A 78 11.28 -29.77 0.05
C LYS A 78 10.44 -31.04 0.00
N LEU A 79 9.85 -31.46 1.12
CA LEU A 79 8.89 -32.56 1.21
C LEU A 79 7.54 -32.21 0.56
N GLN A 80 7.07 -30.97 0.73
CA GLN A 80 5.82 -30.49 0.12
C GLN A 80 5.95 -30.12 -1.37
N LYS A 81 7.16 -30.18 -1.94
CA LYS A 81 7.47 -29.80 -3.34
C LYS A 81 6.98 -28.39 -3.69
N GLN A 82 6.88 -27.49 -2.71
CA GLN A 82 6.50 -26.10 -2.93
C GLN A 82 7.74 -25.23 -2.96
N ASN A 83 7.90 -24.44 -4.03
CA ASN A 83 8.92 -23.42 -4.11
C ASN A 83 8.48 -22.21 -3.26
N LEU A 84 9.19 -21.94 -2.16
CA LEU A 84 8.90 -20.79 -1.29
C LEU A 84 8.98 -19.47 -2.06
N SER A 85 9.93 -19.37 -3.01
CA SER A 85 10.09 -18.18 -3.84
C SER A 85 8.86 -17.96 -4.72
N ASP A 86 8.35 -19.03 -5.35
CA ASP A 86 7.17 -18.93 -6.22
C ASP A 86 5.92 -18.65 -5.40
N SER A 87 5.75 -19.26 -4.22
CA SER A 87 4.62 -18.98 -3.32
C SER A 87 4.68 -17.55 -2.77
N ALA A 88 5.87 -17.05 -2.44
CA ALA A 88 6.04 -15.67 -2.01
C ALA A 88 5.76 -14.68 -3.15
N GLN A 89 6.18 -14.99 -4.38
CA GLN A 89 5.85 -14.19 -5.57
C GLN A 89 4.38 -14.27 -5.93
N GLN A 90 3.74 -15.43 -5.78
CA GLN A 90 2.31 -15.62 -6.03
C GLN A 90 1.49 -14.86 -4.99
N ILE A 91 1.84 -14.94 -3.70
CA ILE A 91 1.22 -14.11 -2.65
C ILE A 91 1.50 -12.62 -2.88
N ALA A 92 2.71 -12.26 -3.31
CA ALA A 92 3.04 -10.87 -3.65
C ALA A 92 2.21 -10.40 -4.85
N GLN A 93 2.01 -11.20 -5.90
CA GLN A 93 1.15 -10.88 -7.03
C GLN A 93 -0.33 -10.81 -6.63
N GLU A 94 -0.82 -11.75 -5.83
CA GLU A 94 -2.18 -11.74 -5.26
C GLU A 94 -2.43 -10.51 -4.38
N ARG A 95 -1.38 -10.00 -3.72
CA ARG A 95 -1.41 -8.75 -2.94
C ARG A 95 -1.01 -7.52 -3.74
N GLY A 96 -0.75 -7.64 -5.04
CA GLY A 96 -0.36 -6.52 -5.92
C GLY A 96 1.02 -5.93 -5.67
N LEU A 97 1.87 -6.63 -4.92
CA LEU A 97 3.27 -6.30 -4.63
C LEU A 97 4.23 -6.83 -5.73
N GLY A 98 3.70 -7.47 -6.78
CA GLY A 98 4.46 -7.97 -7.92
C GLY A 98 4.82 -6.86 -8.91
N ASN A 99 6.10 -6.83 -9.28
CA ASN A 99 6.77 -5.88 -10.18
C ASN A 99 7.07 -4.49 -9.59
N SER A 100 8.30 -4.40 -9.08
CA SER A 100 9.14 -3.19 -9.05
C SER A 100 9.31 -2.62 -10.48
N SER A 101 8.25 -2.07 -11.04
CA SER A 101 8.43 -0.92 -11.91
C SER A 101 8.79 0.22 -10.96
N GLN A 102 10.01 0.76 -11.08
CA GLN A 102 10.47 1.91 -10.29
C GLN A 102 9.33 2.89 -10.11
N ARG A 103 8.74 2.93 -8.91
CA ARG A 103 7.51 3.66 -8.62
C ARG A 103 7.89 5.12 -8.49
N LYS A 104 8.07 5.77 -9.64
CA LYS A 104 8.29 7.20 -9.73
C LYS A 104 6.96 7.85 -9.39
N VAL A 105 6.80 8.25 -8.12
CA VAL A 105 5.73 9.16 -7.70
C VAL A 105 6.05 10.49 -8.36
N TYR A 106 5.65 10.64 -9.62
CA TYR A 106 5.68 11.92 -10.29
C TYR A 106 4.48 12.69 -9.77
N LEU A 107 4.71 13.90 -9.23
CA LEU A 107 3.61 14.84 -9.04
C LEU A 107 3.03 15.19 -10.42
N PRO A 108 1.71 15.40 -10.54
CA PRO A 108 1.13 15.88 -11.77
C PRO A 108 1.77 17.23 -12.14
N ILE A 109 2.13 17.39 -13.41
CA ILE A 109 2.68 18.63 -13.96
C ILE A 109 1.62 19.36 -14.77
N ILE A 110 1.74 20.68 -14.82
CA ILE A 110 0.87 21.55 -15.60
C ILE A 110 1.65 22.01 -16.83
N ARG A 111 1.00 21.94 -18.00
CA ARG A 111 1.49 22.56 -19.24
C ARG A 111 0.36 23.33 -19.90
N ALA A 112 0.64 24.50 -20.43
CA ALA A 112 -0.35 25.29 -21.13
C ALA A 112 -0.09 25.28 -22.64
N TYR A 113 -1.17 25.18 -23.42
CA TYR A 113 -1.13 25.07 -24.87
C TYR A 113 -2.11 26.06 -25.49
N ARG A 114 -1.76 26.64 -26.64
CA ARG A 114 -2.69 27.43 -27.46
C ARG A 114 -3.35 26.52 -28.48
N VAL A 115 -4.66 26.56 -28.53
CA VAL A 115 -5.46 25.79 -29.48
C VAL A 115 -5.23 26.34 -30.88
N GLY A 116 -4.77 25.46 -31.77
CA GLY A 116 -4.53 25.76 -33.17
C GLY A 116 -5.46 25.03 -34.12
N PRO A 117 -5.37 25.34 -35.42
CA PRO A 117 -6.20 24.69 -36.43
C PRO A 117 -6.02 23.17 -36.41
N GLU A 118 -4.78 22.67 -36.26
CA GLU A 118 -4.50 21.22 -36.11
C GLU A 118 -5.26 20.57 -34.95
N LEU A 119 -5.39 21.28 -33.82
CA LEU A 119 -6.10 20.76 -32.65
C LEU A 119 -7.62 20.83 -32.85
N ILE A 120 -8.13 21.87 -33.52
CA ILE A 120 -9.55 21.99 -33.87
C ILE A 120 -9.97 20.91 -34.88
N ASP A 121 -9.13 20.64 -35.87
CA ASP A 121 -9.37 19.57 -36.84
C ASP A 121 -9.36 18.20 -36.16
N TRP A 122 -8.49 18.01 -35.17
CA TRP A 122 -8.46 16.79 -34.35
C TRP A 122 -9.69 16.65 -33.44
N THR A 123 -10.16 17.75 -32.84
CA THR A 123 -11.35 17.68 -31.97
C THR A 123 -12.63 17.41 -32.74
N ASP A 124 -12.68 17.75 -34.04
CA ASP A 124 -13.82 17.47 -34.92
C ASP A 124 -15.16 18.00 -34.34
N GLY A 125 -15.10 19.18 -33.71
CA GLY A 125 -16.27 19.82 -33.08
C GLY A 125 -16.81 19.15 -31.81
N LYS A 126 -16.16 18.09 -31.32
CA LYS A 126 -16.57 17.38 -30.10
C LYS A 126 -16.33 18.21 -28.85
N ASN A 127 -17.16 18.00 -27.84
CA ASN A 127 -16.95 18.57 -26.51
C ASN A 127 -15.89 17.80 -25.71
N LEU A 128 -15.42 18.38 -24.59
CA LEU A 128 -14.37 17.77 -23.77
C LEU A 128 -14.72 16.38 -23.24
N ARG A 129 -16.01 16.12 -22.94
CA ARG A 129 -16.52 14.83 -22.47
C ARG A 129 -16.41 13.76 -23.55
N GLU A 130 -16.76 14.09 -24.79
CA GLU A 130 -16.69 13.22 -25.96
C GLU A 130 -15.25 12.94 -26.38
N LEU A 131 -14.37 13.94 -26.29
CA LEU A 131 -12.94 13.77 -26.57
C LEU A 131 -12.29 12.78 -25.60
N GLY A 132 -12.74 12.77 -24.34
CA GLY A 132 -12.27 11.80 -23.36
C GLY A 132 -10.75 11.85 -23.13
N ILE A 133 -10.13 13.04 -23.22
CA ILE A 133 -8.67 13.25 -23.17
C ILE A 133 -8.07 12.55 -21.95
N TYR A 134 -8.72 12.61 -20.79
CA TYR A 134 -8.25 11.93 -19.59
C TYR A 134 -8.25 10.41 -19.73
N ARG A 135 -9.30 9.81 -20.31
CA ARG A 135 -9.38 8.36 -20.48
C ARG A 135 -8.33 7.84 -21.46
N GLN A 136 -7.99 8.65 -22.47
CA GLN A 136 -6.98 8.30 -23.47
C GLN A 136 -5.55 8.54 -22.99
N THR A 137 -5.31 9.64 -22.28
CA THR A 137 -3.95 10.14 -22.01
C THR A 137 -3.62 10.21 -20.53
N GLY A 138 -4.61 10.40 -19.64
CA GLY A 138 -4.42 10.71 -18.23
C GLY A 138 -4.27 12.21 -17.94
N CYS A 139 -4.38 13.07 -18.96
CA CYS A 139 -4.40 14.52 -18.80
C CYS A 139 -5.83 15.05 -18.82
N TYR A 140 -6.10 16.14 -18.11
CA TYR A 140 -7.37 16.87 -18.22
C TYR A 140 -7.13 18.38 -18.29
N ILE A 141 -8.10 19.12 -18.84
CA ILE A 141 -8.03 20.58 -18.98
C ILE A 141 -8.60 21.21 -17.71
N GLU A 142 -7.74 21.86 -16.93
CA GLU A 142 -8.13 22.53 -15.69
C GLU A 142 -8.61 23.96 -15.95
N ARG A 143 -7.99 24.67 -16.90
CA ARG A 143 -8.36 26.05 -17.24
C ARG A 143 -8.38 26.27 -18.74
N ILE A 144 -9.29 27.13 -19.18
CA ILE A 144 -9.30 27.70 -20.52
C ILE A 144 -9.32 29.22 -20.38
N ARG A 145 -8.47 29.89 -21.15
CA ARG A 145 -8.60 31.31 -21.42
C ARG A 145 -9.13 31.52 -22.82
N ARG A 146 -10.25 32.24 -22.91
CA ARG A 146 -10.84 32.69 -24.17
C ARG A 146 -11.01 34.21 -24.13
N ASN A 147 -10.45 34.91 -25.12
CA ASN A 147 -10.55 36.37 -25.23
C ASN A 147 -10.14 37.11 -23.94
N GLY A 148 -9.11 36.62 -23.23
CA GLY A 148 -8.63 37.21 -21.98
C GLY A 148 -9.37 36.76 -20.70
N ILE A 149 -10.52 36.09 -20.83
CA ILE A 149 -11.31 35.60 -19.69
C ILE A 149 -10.84 34.20 -19.33
N LEU A 150 -10.47 34.00 -18.06
CA LEU A 150 -10.04 32.71 -17.52
C LEU A 150 -11.24 31.98 -16.89
N ALA A 151 -11.48 30.74 -17.29
CA ALA A 151 -12.56 29.91 -16.77
C ALA A 151 -12.09 28.46 -16.54
N HIS A 152 -12.82 27.72 -15.71
CA HIS A 152 -12.68 26.27 -15.59
C HIS A 152 -13.76 25.65 -16.49
N PRO A 153 -13.39 24.90 -17.54
CA PRO A 153 -14.37 24.34 -18.46
C PRO A 153 -15.12 23.17 -17.80
N ASP A 154 -16.39 23.01 -18.16
CA ASP A 154 -17.13 21.78 -17.90
C ASP A 154 -16.92 20.77 -19.05
N GLY A 155 -17.50 19.57 -18.90
CA GLY A 155 -17.39 18.53 -19.92
C GLY A 155 -18.05 18.89 -21.25
N ASP A 156 -18.98 19.84 -21.26
CA ASP A 156 -19.77 20.23 -22.44
C ASP A 156 -19.10 21.37 -23.21
N ALA A 157 -18.00 21.93 -22.69
CA ALA A 157 -17.20 22.94 -23.37
C ALA A 157 -16.60 22.42 -24.68
N ILE A 158 -16.62 23.27 -25.71
CA ILE A 158 -15.98 23.02 -27.01
C ILE A 158 -14.79 23.96 -27.15
N LEU A 159 -13.64 23.40 -27.53
CA LEU A 159 -12.42 24.18 -27.79
C LEU A 159 -12.57 25.03 -29.05
N GLN A 160 -12.07 26.26 -29.00
CA GLN A 160 -12.08 27.20 -30.12
C GLN A 160 -10.65 27.58 -30.49
N GLU A 161 -10.44 27.90 -31.77
CA GLU A 161 -9.14 28.36 -32.23
C GLU A 161 -8.73 29.63 -31.47
N GLY A 162 -7.49 29.67 -30.99
CA GLY A 162 -6.96 30.79 -30.21
C GLY A 162 -7.19 30.69 -28.71
N ASP A 163 -7.96 29.71 -28.22
CA ASP A 163 -8.04 29.41 -26.79
C ASP A 163 -6.65 29.06 -26.23
N GLU A 164 -6.39 29.42 -24.97
CA GLU A 164 -5.21 28.98 -24.24
C GLU A 164 -5.65 28.05 -23.11
N ILE A 165 -5.24 26.79 -23.16
CA ILE A 165 -5.69 25.73 -22.25
C ILE A 165 -4.55 25.30 -21.33
N ALA A 166 -4.85 25.10 -20.04
CA ALA A 166 -3.93 24.50 -19.08
C ALA A 166 -4.29 23.03 -18.87
N LEU A 167 -3.39 22.13 -19.28
CA LEU A 167 -3.49 20.69 -19.11
C LEU A 167 -2.71 20.25 -17.88
N VAL A 168 -3.35 19.45 -17.02
CA VAL A 168 -2.74 18.84 -15.85
C VAL A 168 -2.66 17.33 -16.05
N GLY A 169 -1.54 16.72 -15.68
CA GLY A 169 -1.36 15.28 -15.79
C GLY A 169 0.04 14.84 -15.39
N PHE A 170 0.23 13.54 -15.15
CA PHE A 170 1.57 12.98 -14.91
C PHE A 170 2.48 13.18 -16.15
N PRO A 171 3.81 13.23 -15.98
CA PRO A 171 4.75 13.39 -17.11
C PRO A 171 4.51 12.38 -18.25
N ASP A 172 4.25 11.12 -17.92
CA ASP A 172 3.95 10.08 -18.92
C ASP A 172 2.59 10.29 -19.60
N SER A 173 1.64 10.94 -18.93
CA SER A 173 0.35 11.31 -19.52
C SER A 173 0.49 12.38 -20.58
N HIS A 174 1.33 13.39 -20.29
CA HIS A 174 1.69 14.40 -21.29
C HIS A 174 2.36 13.77 -22.50
N ALA A 175 3.18 12.72 -22.31
CA ALA A 175 3.82 11.96 -23.40
C ALA A 175 2.84 11.26 -24.35
N ARG A 176 1.64 10.92 -23.87
CA ARG A 176 0.57 10.27 -24.65
C ARG A 176 -0.36 11.25 -25.37
N LEU A 177 -0.25 12.56 -25.11
CA LEU A 177 -1.04 13.56 -25.82
C LEU A 177 -0.79 13.50 -27.33
N ASP A 178 -1.85 13.73 -28.10
CA ASP A 178 -1.78 13.81 -29.55
C ASP A 178 -0.76 14.89 -29.99
N PRO A 179 0.03 14.65 -31.06
CA PRO A 179 0.98 15.64 -31.57
C PRO A 179 0.37 17.02 -31.88
N SER A 180 -0.93 17.09 -32.19
CA SER A 180 -1.68 18.34 -32.39
C SER A 180 -1.62 19.30 -31.19
N PHE A 181 -1.43 18.78 -29.97
CA PHE A 181 -1.18 19.63 -28.78
C PHE A 181 0.25 20.20 -28.77
N ARG A 182 1.22 19.50 -29.35
CA ARG A 182 2.66 19.74 -29.16
C ARG A 182 3.34 20.51 -30.28
N ASN A 183 2.78 20.54 -31.49
CA ASN A 183 3.40 21.05 -32.72
C ASN A 183 3.68 22.57 -32.78
N GLY A 184 3.86 23.26 -31.64
CA GLY A 184 4.45 24.60 -31.59
C GLY A 184 3.66 25.63 -30.76
N LYS A 185 2.71 25.19 -29.95
CA LYS A 185 1.81 26.09 -29.22
C LYS A 185 1.87 25.94 -27.70
N GLU A 186 2.94 25.40 -27.13
CA GLU A 186 3.11 25.47 -25.67
C GLU A 186 3.28 26.95 -25.26
N VAL A 187 2.40 27.45 -24.39
CA VAL A 187 2.40 28.84 -23.94
C VAL A 187 2.84 28.88 -22.49
N PHE A 188 3.79 29.76 -22.18
CA PHE A 188 4.21 30.03 -20.81
C PHE A 188 3.42 31.20 -20.24
N ASP A 189 2.15 30.96 -19.91
CA ASP A 189 1.29 31.98 -19.31
C ASP A 189 1.18 31.79 -17.79
N ARG A 190 1.59 32.81 -17.04
CA ARG A 190 1.63 32.73 -15.57
C ARG A 190 0.25 32.49 -14.94
N ASN A 191 -0.83 33.06 -15.45
CA ASN A 191 -2.16 32.91 -14.83
C ASN A 191 -2.80 31.56 -15.16
N LEU A 192 -2.44 30.95 -16.30
CA LEU A 192 -2.81 29.56 -16.62
C LEU A 192 -1.98 28.56 -15.80
N LEU A 193 -0.73 28.87 -15.50
CA LEU A 193 0.20 28.01 -14.79
C LEU A 193 0.17 28.18 -13.25
N ASP A 194 -0.37 29.29 -12.73
CA ASP A 194 -0.55 29.53 -11.29
C ASP A 194 -1.76 28.74 -10.76
N LEU A 195 -1.58 27.42 -10.74
CA LEU A 195 -2.49 26.44 -10.15
C LEU A 195 -1.81 25.88 -8.91
N ARG A 196 -2.42 26.11 -7.74
CA ARG A 196 -1.96 25.52 -6.49
C ARG A 196 -2.52 24.10 -6.38
N ILE A 197 -1.73 23.13 -6.84
CA ILE A 197 -2.00 21.72 -6.58
C ILE A 197 -1.75 21.45 -5.10
N VAL A 198 -2.74 20.89 -4.42
CA VAL A 198 -2.61 20.39 -3.06
C VAL A 198 -2.66 18.86 -3.10
N GLU A 199 -1.99 18.24 -2.13
CA GLU A 199 -2.06 16.81 -1.90
C GLU A 199 -2.72 16.60 -0.54
N GLU A 200 -3.81 15.84 -0.52
CA GLU A 200 -4.58 15.56 0.69
C GLU A 200 -4.91 14.07 0.75
N GLU A 201 -5.07 13.58 1.96
CA GLU A 201 -5.53 12.21 2.21
C GLU A 201 -7.03 12.24 2.48
N ILE A 202 -7.80 11.40 1.78
CA ILE A 202 -9.25 11.29 1.94
C ILE A 202 -9.56 9.89 2.47
N VAL A 203 -10.19 9.82 3.64
CA VAL A 203 -10.67 8.54 4.20
C VAL A 203 -12.04 8.23 3.61
N VAL A 204 -12.16 7.05 2.99
CA VAL A 204 -13.42 6.54 2.42
C VAL A 204 -14.39 6.26 3.56
N LYS A 205 -15.50 7.00 3.59
CA LYS A 205 -16.56 6.86 4.60
C LYS A 205 -17.92 6.58 4.00
N SER A 206 -18.17 7.02 2.77
CA SER A 206 -19.47 6.90 2.10
C SER A 206 -19.83 5.44 1.79
N ASP A 207 -21.01 5.00 2.24
CA ASP A 207 -21.59 3.70 1.89
C ASP A 207 -21.86 3.55 0.39
N ALA A 208 -22.13 4.66 -0.30
CA ALA A 208 -22.39 4.66 -1.74
C ALA A 208 -21.12 4.45 -2.58
N ILE A 209 -19.94 4.65 -1.98
CA ILE A 209 -18.64 4.46 -2.61
C ILE A 209 -18.00 3.13 -2.17
N ALA A 210 -18.23 2.71 -0.93
CA ALA A 210 -17.79 1.39 -0.48
C ALA A 210 -18.39 0.28 -1.35
N GLY A 211 -17.55 -0.61 -1.85
CA GLY A 211 -17.94 -1.67 -2.79
C GLY A 211 -17.90 -1.29 -4.27
N LYS A 212 -17.66 -0.01 -4.60
CA LYS A 212 -17.40 0.40 -6.00
C LYS A 212 -15.93 0.25 -6.38
N ARG A 213 -15.66 0.15 -7.67
CA ARG A 213 -14.28 0.15 -8.17
C ARG A 213 -13.72 1.56 -8.14
N LEU A 214 -12.40 1.64 -8.03
CA LEU A 214 -11.67 2.90 -8.13
C LEU A 214 -11.90 3.60 -9.48
N SER A 215 -12.06 2.84 -10.56
CA SER A 215 -12.45 3.34 -11.88
C SER A 215 -13.82 4.04 -11.89
N ASP A 216 -14.76 3.63 -11.04
CA ASP A 216 -16.12 4.18 -10.97
C ASP A 216 -16.17 5.55 -10.28
N LEU A 217 -15.09 5.97 -9.61
CA LEU A 217 -15.02 7.27 -8.94
C LEU A 217 -14.93 8.46 -9.90
N ASN A 218 -14.59 8.22 -11.18
CA ASN A 218 -14.43 9.26 -12.20
C ASN A 218 -13.60 10.46 -11.70
N LEU A 219 -12.43 10.20 -11.10
CA LEU A 219 -11.55 11.24 -10.54
C LEU A 219 -11.23 12.39 -11.51
N SER A 220 -11.29 12.11 -12.81
CA SER A 220 -11.17 13.07 -13.89
C SER A 220 -12.25 14.15 -13.92
N GLU A 221 -13.50 13.80 -13.61
CA GLU A 221 -14.59 14.79 -13.56
C GLU A 221 -14.37 15.80 -12.43
N PHE A 222 -13.67 15.38 -11.38
CA PHE A 222 -13.27 16.25 -10.29
C PHE A 222 -11.93 16.97 -10.54
N GLY A 223 -11.20 16.68 -11.63
CA GLY A 223 -9.86 17.23 -11.82
C GLY A 223 -8.87 16.78 -10.73
N CYS A 224 -9.00 15.54 -10.28
CA CYS A 224 -8.19 14.97 -9.21
C CYS A 224 -7.36 13.79 -9.72
N PHE A 225 -6.16 13.63 -9.17
CA PHE A 225 -5.26 12.52 -9.43
C PHE A 225 -5.13 11.67 -8.19
N LEU A 226 -5.27 10.36 -8.35
CA LEU A 226 -4.91 9.43 -7.30
C LEU A 226 -3.40 9.20 -7.33
N ASN A 227 -2.74 9.40 -6.19
CA ASN A 227 -1.32 9.11 -6.02
C ASN A 227 -1.13 7.72 -5.39
N ARG A 228 -1.98 7.40 -4.41
CA ARG A 228 -1.86 6.20 -3.59
C ARG A 228 -3.20 5.78 -2.99
N VAL A 229 -3.37 4.48 -2.80
CA VAL A 229 -4.43 3.89 -1.97
C VAL A 229 -3.77 3.14 -0.81
N VAL A 230 -4.19 3.41 0.42
CA VAL A 230 -3.71 2.71 1.62
C VAL A 230 -4.87 2.03 2.32
N ARG A 231 -4.75 0.73 2.58
CA ARG A 231 -5.71 -0.07 3.33
C ARG A 231 -5.01 -0.67 4.53
N ALA A 232 -5.49 -0.36 5.74
CA ALA A 232 -4.92 -0.88 6.98
C ALA A 232 -3.38 -0.73 7.07
N GLN A 233 -2.86 0.45 6.73
CA GLN A 233 -1.42 0.77 6.70
C GLN A 233 -0.59 0.05 5.61
N ILE A 234 -1.25 -0.63 4.67
CA ILE A 234 -0.60 -1.28 3.53
C ILE A 234 -0.95 -0.47 2.27
N GLU A 235 0.08 -0.06 1.53
CA GLU A 235 -0.09 0.55 0.21
C GLU A 235 -0.58 -0.51 -0.78
N MET A 236 -1.77 -0.26 -1.34
CA MET A 236 -2.39 -1.10 -2.35
C MET A 236 -1.72 -0.84 -3.71
N PRO A 237 -1.70 -1.82 -4.63
CA PRO A 237 -1.29 -1.56 -6.01
C PRO A 237 -2.11 -0.43 -6.63
N MET A 238 -1.53 0.36 -7.54
CA MET A 238 -2.30 1.33 -8.33
C MET A 238 -3.01 0.60 -9.47
N ASP A 239 -4.08 -0.12 -9.14
CA ASP A 239 -4.95 -0.80 -10.09
C ASP A 239 -6.36 -0.19 -10.05
N LEU A 240 -6.88 0.15 -11.22
CA LEU A 240 -8.21 0.75 -11.39
C LEU A 240 -9.33 -0.23 -11.02
N ASP A 241 -9.03 -1.54 -10.96
CA ASP A 241 -9.97 -2.58 -10.56
C ASP A 241 -10.07 -2.80 -9.05
N ILE A 242 -9.36 -2.03 -8.23
CA ILE A 242 -9.51 -2.09 -6.78
C ILE A 242 -10.93 -1.72 -6.38
N VAL A 243 -11.58 -2.63 -5.67
CA VAL A 243 -12.84 -2.37 -4.98
C VAL A 243 -12.55 -1.65 -3.68
N LEU A 244 -13.10 -0.44 -3.53
CA LEU A 244 -12.91 0.42 -2.38
C LEU A 244 -13.68 -0.10 -1.17
N ALA A 245 -13.07 0.04 0.01
CA ALA A 245 -13.67 -0.32 1.29
C ALA A 245 -13.72 0.89 2.22
N LYS A 246 -14.65 0.87 3.18
CA LYS A 246 -14.66 1.87 4.24
C LYS A 246 -13.35 1.82 5.03
N GLY A 247 -12.79 2.99 5.31
CA GLY A 247 -11.51 3.13 6.02
C GLY A 247 -10.28 3.08 5.12
N ASP A 248 -10.45 2.84 3.81
CA ASP A 248 -9.37 3.09 2.86
C ASP A 248 -8.98 4.57 2.87
N VAL A 249 -7.69 4.85 2.71
CA VAL A 249 -7.15 6.20 2.61
C VAL A 249 -6.65 6.42 1.20
N LEU A 250 -7.26 7.38 0.51
CA LEU A 250 -6.89 7.78 -0.85
C LEU A 250 -6.03 9.04 -0.75
N GLN A 251 -4.78 8.96 -1.20
CA GLN A 251 -3.93 10.13 -1.37
C GLN A 251 -4.22 10.74 -2.73
N VAL A 252 -4.76 11.96 -2.73
CA VAL A 252 -5.26 12.63 -3.93
C VAL A 252 -4.55 13.97 -4.11
N SER A 253 -4.10 14.23 -5.33
CA SER A 253 -3.58 15.52 -5.75
C SER A 253 -4.54 16.23 -6.70
N GLY A 254 -4.74 17.53 -6.53
CA GLY A 254 -5.56 18.33 -7.44
C GLY A 254 -5.67 19.78 -6.99
N GLY A 255 -6.50 20.56 -7.66
CA GLY A 255 -6.87 21.89 -7.18
C GLY A 255 -7.56 21.80 -5.79
N LYS A 256 -7.34 22.79 -4.93
CA LYS A 256 -7.93 22.77 -3.57
C LYS A 256 -9.46 22.57 -3.60
N SER A 257 -10.17 23.30 -4.46
CA SER A 257 -11.63 23.19 -4.60
C SER A 257 -12.06 21.79 -5.10
N CYS A 258 -11.32 21.24 -6.05
CA CYS A 258 -11.53 19.91 -6.61
C CYS A 258 -11.42 18.80 -5.56
N VAL A 259 -10.32 18.82 -4.79
CA VAL A 259 -10.06 17.85 -3.73
C VAL A 259 -11.12 17.93 -2.63
N HIS A 260 -11.56 19.14 -2.26
CA HIS A 260 -12.66 19.31 -1.31
C HIS A 260 -14.01 18.80 -1.86
N GLY A 261 -14.31 19.02 -3.14
CA GLY A 261 -15.50 18.49 -3.79
C GLY A 261 -15.51 16.96 -3.84
N LEU A 262 -14.38 16.36 -4.17
CA LEU A 262 -14.18 14.91 -4.15
C LEU A 262 -14.36 14.35 -2.74
N ALA A 263 -13.75 14.99 -1.74
CA ALA A 263 -13.89 14.60 -0.35
C ALA A 263 -15.36 14.62 0.09
N GLY A 264 -16.13 15.64 -0.28
CA GLY A 264 -17.57 15.71 0.03
C GLY A 264 -18.39 14.54 -0.50
N THR A 265 -17.93 13.89 -1.57
CA THR A 265 -18.60 12.72 -2.19
C THR A 265 -18.14 11.39 -1.58
N ILE A 266 -16.83 11.26 -1.33
CA ILE A 266 -16.20 9.99 -0.94
C ILE A 266 -16.14 9.81 0.58
N GLY A 267 -15.91 10.88 1.32
CA GLY A 267 -15.73 10.78 2.76
C GLY A 267 -15.23 12.08 3.40
N VAL A 268 -14.08 12.02 4.05
CA VAL A 268 -13.56 13.15 4.83
C VAL A 268 -12.07 13.25 4.61
N ILE A 269 -11.57 14.49 4.45
CA ILE A 269 -10.13 14.75 4.42
C ILE A 269 -9.56 14.38 5.79
N ALA A 270 -8.63 13.43 5.79
CA ALA A 270 -7.86 13.07 6.96
C ALA A 270 -7.04 14.30 7.36
N ILE A 271 -7.25 14.78 8.58
CA ILE A 271 -6.37 15.78 9.18
C ILE A 271 -5.09 15.04 9.54
N ALA A 272 -4.18 14.87 8.58
CA ALA A 272 -2.87 14.34 8.87
C ALA A 272 -2.19 15.29 9.86
N ARG A 273 -1.85 14.79 11.05
CA ARG A 273 -0.81 15.38 11.89
C ARG A 273 0.43 15.47 11.00
N ARG A 274 0.75 16.66 10.49
CA ARG A 274 2.03 16.92 9.83
C ARG A 274 3.12 16.44 10.79
N MET A 275 3.73 15.29 10.48
CA MET A 275 5.00 14.94 11.11
C MET A 275 5.99 16.00 10.66
N ALA A 276 6.44 16.77 11.65
CA ALA A 276 7.52 17.72 11.55
C ALA A 276 8.84 17.01 11.25
#